data_AF-A0A962ZUU7-F1
#
_entry.id   AF-A0A962ZUU7-F1
#
_cell.length_a   1.000
_cell.length_b   1.000
_cell.length_c   1.000
_cell.angle_alpha   90.00
_cell.angle_beta   90.00
_cell.angle_gamma   90.00
#
_symmetry.space_group_name_H-M   'P 1'
#
loop_
_entity.id
_entity.type
_entity.pdbx_description
1 polymer ?
#
loop_
_entity_poly.entity_id
_entity_poly.type
_entity_poly.pdbx_seq_one_letter_code
_entity_poly.pdbx_strand_id
1 'polypeptide(L)'
;MKFSPSLQDLIEALRCLPGVGPKSAQRMSLHLLERDREGATALALALQTAVERIDHCSRCRNFTELEVCEVCADPRRDSSV
;
A
#
# COMPACT_ATOMS: atom_id res chain seq x y z
N MET A 1 21.40 -0.61 19.79
CA MET A 1 21.89 -0.93 18.43
C MET A 1 21.74 0.32 17.59
N LYS A 2 22.81 0.82 16.95
CA LYS A 2 22.71 1.94 16.00
C LYS A 2 22.46 1.34 14.62
N PHE A 3 21.31 1.62 14.03
CA PHE A 3 21.02 1.28 12.65
C PHE A 3 21.55 2.39 11.72
N SER A 4 21.78 2.06 10.45
CA SER A 4 22.06 3.10 9.46
C SER A 4 20.84 4.04 9.32
N PRO A 5 21.04 5.31 8.95
CA PRO A 5 19.92 6.25 8.77
C PRO A 5 18.83 5.68 7.84
N SER A 6 19.22 5.09 6.71
CA SER A 6 18.27 4.52 5.75
C SER A 6 17.46 3.33 6.27
N LEU A 7 18.05 2.50 7.16
CA LEU A 7 17.30 1.42 7.81
C LEU A 7 16.32 2.00 8.84
N GLN A 8 16.70 3.08 9.52
CA GLN A 8 15.84 3.74 10.48
C GLN A 8 14.63 4.39 9.79
N ASP A 9 14.84 5.01 8.62
CA ASP A 9 13.77 5.56 7.80
C ASP A 9 12.79 4.48 7.32
N LEU A 10 13.29 3.32 6.91
CA LEU A 10 12.45 2.18 6.53
C LEU A 10 11.61 1.66 7.71
N ILE A 11 12.22 1.54 8.90
CA ILE A 11 11.52 1.13 10.11
C ILE A 11 10.41 2.13 10.43
N GLU A 12 10.68 3.43 10.34
CA GLU A 12 9.67 4.45 10.62
C GLU A 12 8.56 4.45 9.57
N ALA A 13 8.90 4.30 8.29
CA ALA A 13 7.92 4.21 7.21
C ALA A 13 6.94 3.05 7.41
N LEU A 14 7.41 1.87 7.83
CA LEU A 14 6.55 0.72 8.09
C LEU A 14 5.62 0.90 9.29
N ARG A 15 5.89 1.84 10.19
CA ARG A 15 5.02 2.12 11.36
C ARG A 15 3.74 2.86 11.00
N CYS A 16 3.61 3.39 9.78
CA CYS A 16 2.36 3.99 9.32
C CYS A 16 1.24 2.93 9.11
N LEU A 17 1.62 1.65 9.01
CA LEU A 17 0.69 0.56 8.76
C LEU A 17 -0.10 0.20 10.04
N PRO A 18 -1.42 -0.04 9.92
CA PRO A 18 -2.24 -0.41 11.06
C PRO A 18 -1.75 -1.75 11.65
N GLY A 19 -1.49 -1.76 12.97
CA GLY A 19 -1.01 -2.95 13.68
C GLY A 19 0.51 -3.16 13.65
N VAL A 20 1.29 -2.28 13.01
CA VAL A 20 2.75 -2.39 12.94
C VAL A 20 3.41 -1.47 13.98
N GLY A 21 3.74 -2.04 15.15
CA GLY A 21 4.54 -1.37 16.17
C GLY A 21 6.06 -1.37 15.86
N PRO A 22 6.88 -0.64 16.64
CA PRO A 22 8.31 -0.45 16.37
C PRO A 22 9.10 -1.77 16.30
N LYS A 23 8.80 -2.74 17.16
CA LYS A 23 9.44 -4.07 17.13
C LYS A 23 9.07 -4.89 15.89
N SER A 24 7.82 -4.78 15.43
CA SER A 24 7.38 -5.47 14.20
C SER A 24 8.00 -4.83 12.96
N ALA A 25 7.98 -3.49 12.88
CA ALA A 25 8.62 -2.75 11.78
C ALA A 25 10.12 -3.08 11.65
N GLN A 26 10.84 -3.14 12.78
CA GLN A 26 12.24 -3.57 12.80
C GLN A 26 12.42 -4.99 12.24
N ARG A 27 11.60 -5.94 12.70
CA ARG A 27 11.68 -7.34 12.23
C ARG A 27 11.38 -7.45 10.74
N MET A 28 10.39 -6.72 10.24
CA MET A 28 10.04 -6.67 8.82
C MET A 28 11.17 -6.08 7.98
N SER A 29 11.74 -4.94 8.41
CA SER A 29 12.84 -4.27 7.71
C SER A 29 14.06 -5.16 7.57
N LEU A 30 14.46 -5.85 8.66
CA LEU A 30 15.59 -6.77 8.63
C LEU A 30 15.31 -7.98 7.74
N HIS A 31 14.11 -8.56 7.82
CA HIS A 31 13.71 -9.68 6.96
C HIS A 31 13.79 -9.33 5.47
N LEU A 32 13.24 -8.19 5.08
CA LEU A 32 13.28 -7.70 3.70
C LEU A 32 14.72 -7.51 3.20
N LEU A 33 15.60 -6.93 4.02
CA LEU A 33 16.97 -6.66 3.59
C LEU A 33 17.89 -7.89 3.57
N GLU A 34 17.65 -8.86 4.46
CA GLU A 34 18.49 -10.05 4.61
C GLU A 34 18.02 -11.23 3.75
N ARG A 35 16.71 -11.37 3.54
CA ARG A 35 16.12 -12.57 2.91
C ARG A 35 15.33 -12.29 1.64
N ASP A 36 14.79 -11.08 1.46
CA ASP A 36 13.85 -10.80 0.38
C ASP A 36 13.97 -9.38 -0.20
N ARG A 37 15.15 -9.08 -0.77
CA ARG A 37 15.42 -7.77 -1.38
C ARG A 37 14.58 -7.49 -2.61
N GLU A 38 14.29 -8.53 -3.39
CA GLU A 38 13.42 -8.43 -4.55
C GLU A 38 11.99 -8.11 -4.12
N GLY A 39 11.45 -8.81 -3.12
CA GLY A 39 10.16 -8.51 -2.51
C GLY A 39 10.10 -7.10 -1.92
N ALA A 40 11.18 -6.62 -1.29
CA ALA A 40 11.27 -5.24 -0.80
C ALA A 40 11.12 -4.21 -1.93
N THR A 41 11.77 -4.46 -3.07
CA THR A 41 11.72 -3.58 -4.25
C THR A 41 10.34 -3.62 -4.90
N ALA A 42 9.77 -4.82 -5.05
CA ALA A 42 8.43 -5.01 -5.59
C ALA A 42 7.36 -4.34 -4.70
N LEU A 43 7.48 -4.45 -3.37
CA LEU A 43 6.61 -3.79 -2.41
C LEU A 43 6.66 -2.26 -2.56
N ALA A 44 7.87 -1.69 -2.65
CA ALA A 44 8.03 -0.25 -2.83
C ALA A 44 7.36 0.25 -4.12
N LEU A 45 7.56 -0.47 -5.23
CA LEU A 45 6.95 -0.12 -6.52
C LEU A 45 5.41 -0.25 -6.49
N ALA A 46 4.90 -1.32 -5.88
CA ALA A 46 3.46 -1.54 -5.75
C ALA A 46 2.78 -0.44 -4.91
N LEU A 47 3.41 -0.04 -3.80
CA LEU A 47 2.93 1.06 -2.97
C LEU A 47 2.91 2.39 -3.73
N GLN A 48 4.00 2.72 -4.43
CA GLN A 48 4.07 3.93 -5.23
C GLN A 48 2.98 3.94 -6.31
N THR A 49 2.88 2.86 -7.07
CA THR A 49 1.91 2.73 -8.17
C THR A 49 0.47 2.85 -7.65
N ALA A 50 0.16 2.20 -6.53
CA ALA A 50 -1.17 2.26 -5.92
C ALA A 50 -1.53 3.69 -5.48
N VAL A 51 -0.60 4.41 -4.84
CA VAL A 51 -0.84 5.79 -4.42
C VAL A 51 -1.02 6.74 -5.61
N GLU A 52 -0.33 6.48 -6.72
CA GLU A 52 -0.42 7.32 -7.93
C GLU A 52 -1.66 7.03 -8.78
N ARG A 53 -2.14 5.78 -8.81
CA ARG A 53 -3.21 5.34 -9.72
C ARG A 53 -4.57 5.17 -9.08
N ILE A 54 -4.62 4.77 -7.81
CA ILE A 54 -5.89 4.49 -7.15
C ILE A 54 -6.49 5.81 -6.68
N ASP A 55 -7.67 6.12 -7.21
CA ASP A 55 -8.53 7.18 -6.72
C ASP A 55 -9.90 6.59 -6.34
N HIS A 56 -10.92 7.42 -6.33
CA HIS A 56 -12.26 7.11 -5.88
C HIS A 56 -13.22 7.25 -7.04
N CYS A 57 -14.13 6.30 -7.15
CA CYS A 57 -15.22 6.36 -8.12
C CYS A 57 -16.08 7.60 -7.85
N SER A 58 -16.34 8.40 -8.88
CA SER A 58 -17.19 9.59 -8.81
C SER A 58 -18.61 9.33 -8.28
N ARG A 59 -19.11 8.09 -8.40
CA ARG A 59 -20.48 7.69 -8.00
C ARG A 59 -20.58 7.08 -6.60
N CYS A 60 -19.76 6.08 -6.30
CA CYS A 60 -19.85 5.33 -5.04
C CYS A 60 -18.68 5.59 -4.08
N ARG A 61 -17.67 6.36 -4.50
CA ARG A 61 -16.43 6.62 -3.76
C ARG A 61 -15.65 5.37 -3.35
N ASN A 62 -15.87 4.24 -4.03
CA ASN A 62 -15.03 3.06 -3.86
C ASN A 62 -13.68 3.26 -4.58
N PHE A 63 -12.64 2.55 -4.14
CA PHE A 63 -11.33 2.59 -4.78
C PHE A 63 -11.38 2.05 -6.21
N THR A 64 -10.83 2.81 -7.14
CA THR A 64 -10.75 2.44 -8.55
C THR A 64 -9.71 3.31 -9.25
N GLU A 65 -9.16 2.82 -10.36
CA GLU A 65 -8.30 3.59 -11.25
C GLU A 65 -9.10 4.32 -12.36
N LEU A 66 -10.44 4.20 -12.34
CA LEU A 66 -11.35 4.75 -13.34
C LEU A 66 -12.23 5.88 -12.76
N GLU A 67 -12.68 6.80 -13.60
CA GLU A 67 -13.63 7.86 -13.18
C GLU A 67 -14.94 7.27 -12.61
N VAL A 68 -15.41 6.17 -13.21
CA VAL A 68 -16.53 5.37 -12.74
C VAL A 68 -16.06 3.93 -12.64
N CYS A 69 -16.13 3.34 -11.44
CA CYS A 69 -15.71 1.95 -11.26
C CYS A 69 -16.57 1.00 -12.10
N GLU A 70 -16.02 -0.17 -12.42
CA GLU A 70 -16.67 -1.19 -13.24
C GLU A 70 -18.07 -1.56 -12.72
N VAL A 71 -18.21 -1.63 -11.40
CA VAL A 71 -19.48 -1.92 -10.72
C VAL A 71 -20.52 -0.81 -10.99
N CYS A 72 -20.11 0.45 -11.04
CA CYS A 72 -21.02 1.56 -11.35
C CYS A 72 -21.25 1.74 -12.86
N ALA A 73 -20.32 1.27 -13.69
CA ALA A 73 -20.44 1.32 -15.15
C ALA A 73 -21.30 0.16 -15.70
N ASP A 74 -21.48 -0.92 -14.93
CA ASP A 74 -22.28 -2.07 -15.36
C ASP A 74 -23.78 -1.70 -15.50
N PRO A 75 -24.34 -1.79 -16.73
CA PRO A 75 -25.76 -1.47 -16.97
C PRO A 75 -26.73 -2.50 -16.38
N ARG A 76 -26.24 -3.67 -15.94
CA ARG A 76 -27.05 -4.69 -15.24
C ARG A 76 -27.19 -4.39 -13.76
N ARG A 77 -26.41 -3.44 -13.24
CA ARG A 77 -26.52 -3.05 -11.85
C ARG A 77 -27.78 -2.23 -11.66
N ASP A 78 -28.65 -2.72 -10.78
CA ASP A 78 -29.85 -2.00 -10.38
C ASP A 78 -29.44 -0.71 -9.65
N SER A 79 -29.80 0.44 -10.21
CA SER A 79 -29.51 1.76 -9.64
C SER A 79 -30.50 2.17 -8.54
N SER A 80 -31.45 1.31 -8.19
CA SER A 80 -32.50 1.59 -7.21
C SER A 80 -32.24 1.04 -5.80
N VAL A 81 -31.13 0.32 -5.58
CA VAL A 81 -30.75 -0.29 -4.28
C VAL A 81 -29.29 -0.04 -3.93
#